data_AF-A0A534WNV8-F1
#
_entry.id   AF-A0A534WNV8-F1
#
_cell.length_a   1.000
_cell.length_b   1.000
_cell.length_c   1.000
_cell.angle_alpha   90.00
_cell.angle_beta   90.00
_cell.angle_gamma   90.00
#
_symmetry.space_group_name_H-M   'P 1'
#
loop_
_entity.id
_entity.type
_entity.pdbx_description
1 polymer ?
#
loop_
_entity_poly.entity_id
_entity_poly.type
_entity_poly.pdbx_seq_one_letter_code
_entity_poly.pdbx_strand_id
1 'polypeptide(L)'
;MRAHCVDALVLRAIPYGEADAVVHLLVRGRGRISAFARGARSSRKRFGGALEPFQRVEALVAEREGQELWALREARVVEGHARLREDLHRIAHAGYAAELIHDLTRAGQPADGLFALLEEFLTRLEAGAATSARLRALELLALEAAGFAPELSACARCGSEVPQGRAGFDPDAGGVICERCTQLGTSLVLSRGARAALRQLRTGGLSAADAPASADGSGRPADARAFEDACAQAQRPLRVFLQHHIGRALRSSEFLAQVGAPQ
;
A
#
# COMPACT_ATOMS: atom_id res chain seq x y z
N MET A 1 -30.70 9.03 -12.21
CA MET A 1 -29.31 9.15 -11.73
C MET A 1 -29.33 9.64 -10.29
N ARG A 2 -29.20 8.76 -9.29
CA ARG A 2 -29.11 9.18 -7.88
C ARG A 2 -27.68 9.63 -7.59
N ALA A 3 -27.55 10.77 -6.92
CA ALA A 3 -26.27 11.29 -6.48
C ALA A 3 -26.07 10.94 -4.99
N HIS A 4 -24.83 10.65 -4.63
CA HIS A 4 -24.41 10.23 -3.29
C HIS A 4 -23.25 11.12 -2.86
N CYS A 5 -23.32 11.65 -1.64
CA CYS A 5 -22.14 12.21 -0.98
C CYS A 5 -21.35 11.05 -0.37
N VAL A 6 -20.05 10.99 -0.65
CA VAL A 6 -19.18 9.88 -0.19
C VAL A 6 -17.87 10.43 0.36
N ASP A 7 -17.31 9.72 1.35
CA ASP A 7 -15.96 9.92 1.87
C ASP A 7 -14.97 9.04 1.09
N ALA A 8 -13.94 9.64 0.51
CA ALA A 8 -13.08 9.00 -0.47
C ALA A 8 -11.62 9.44 -0.38
N LEU A 9 -10.68 8.53 -0.65
CA LEU A 9 -9.28 8.85 -0.94
C LEU A 9 -9.05 8.90 -2.45
N VAL A 10 -8.40 9.95 -2.94
CA VAL A 10 -7.98 10.07 -4.34
C VAL A 10 -6.72 9.24 -4.58
N LEU A 11 -6.86 8.11 -5.28
CA LEU A 11 -5.72 7.24 -5.60
C LEU A 11 -4.91 7.79 -6.77
N ARG A 12 -5.60 8.24 -7.83
CA ARG A 12 -4.99 8.87 -9.01
C ARG A 12 -6.02 9.64 -9.81
N ALA A 13 -5.58 10.67 -10.53
CA ALA A 13 -6.37 11.39 -11.52
C ALA A 13 -5.64 11.39 -12.86
N ILE A 14 -6.34 10.96 -13.91
CA ILE A 14 -5.81 10.83 -15.27
C ILE A 14 -6.46 11.92 -16.12
N PRO A 15 -5.70 12.85 -16.71
CA PRO A 15 -6.25 13.85 -17.62
C PRO A 15 -7.01 13.20 -18.78
N TYR A 16 -8.15 13.78 -19.15
CA TYR A 16 -8.95 13.35 -20.29
C TYR A 16 -9.30 14.56 -21.14
N GLY A 17 -8.68 14.65 -22.32
CA GLY A 17 -8.74 15.86 -23.15
C GLY A 17 -8.20 17.09 -22.43
N GLU A 18 -8.73 18.26 -22.76
CA GLU A 18 -8.20 19.54 -22.26
C GLU A 18 -8.64 19.85 -20.82
N ALA A 19 -9.91 19.66 -20.50
CA ALA A 19 -10.48 20.16 -19.24
C ALA A 19 -10.89 19.06 -18.25
N ASP A 20 -11.02 17.82 -18.69
CA ASP A 20 -11.64 16.75 -17.92
C ASP A 20 -10.59 15.81 -17.32
N ALA A 21 -11.02 14.93 -16.41
CA ALA A 21 -10.19 13.87 -15.86
C ALA A 21 -11.02 12.62 -15.51
N VAL A 22 -10.38 11.46 -15.54
CA VAL A 22 -10.87 10.23 -14.90
C VAL A 22 -10.17 10.09 -13.55
N VAL A 23 -10.94 10.09 -12.47
CA VAL A 23 -10.44 10.01 -11.10
C VAL A 23 -10.76 8.64 -10.54
N HIS A 24 -9.76 8.00 -9.94
CA HIS A 24 -9.95 6.76 -9.20
C HIS A 24 -10.01 7.08 -7.71
N LEU A 25 -11.14 6.74 -7.10
CA LEU A 25 -11.45 7.00 -5.71
C LEU A 25 -11.55 5.67 -4.96
N LEU A 26 -10.93 5.58 -3.79
CA LEU A 26 -11.21 4.53 -2.82
C LEU A 26 -12.28 5.07 -1.86
N VAL A 27 -13.49 4.54 -1.95
CA VAL A 27 -14.66 5.05 -1.23
C VAL A 27 -14.96 4.17 -0.03
N ARG A 28 -15.10 4.79 1.13
CA ARG A 28 -15.50 4.10 2.36
C ARG A 28 -16.88 3.46 2.20
N GLY A 29 -17.00 2.19 2.58
CA GLY A 29 -18.20 1.36 2.47
C GLY A 29 -18.55 0.88 1.06
N ARG A 30 -17.76 1.24 0.02
CA ARG A 30 -18.05 0.88 -1.39
C ARG A 30 -16.85 0.33 -2.16
N GLY A 31 -15.63 0.58 -1.67
CA GLY A 31 -14.41 0.19 -2.36
C GLY A 31 -14.06 1.14 -3.49
N ARG A 32 -13.37 0.62 -4.51
CA ARG A 32 -12.85 1.46 -5.59
C ARG A 32 -13.94 1.85 -6.58
N ILE A 33 -13.99 3.12 -6.96
CA ILE A 33 -14.78 3.59 -8.11
C ILE A 33 -13.90 4.39 -9.07
N SER A 34 -14.26 4.36 -10.35
CA SER A 34 -13.70 5.26 -11.36
C SER A 34 -14.78 6.27 -11.71
N ALA A 35 -14.44 7.56 -11.73
CA ALA A 35 -15.39 8.62 -11.97
C ALA A 35 -14.88 9.66 -12.96
N PHE A 36 -15.73 10.05 -13.90
CA PHE A 36 -15.48 11.12 -14.87
C PHE A 36 -15.78 12.47 -14.24
N ALA A 37 -14.76 13.31 -14.17
CA ALA A 37 -14.81 14.66 -13.64
C ALA A 37 -14.76 15.68 -14.78
N ARG A 38 -15.94 16.09 -15.28
CA ARG A 38 -16.05 17.09 -16.34
C ARG A 38 -15.60 18.46 -15.84
N GLY A 39 -14.64 19.08 -16.51
CA GLY A 39 -14.04 20.36 -16.15
C GLY A 39 -13.14 20.28 -14.92
N ALA A 40 -12.62 19.09 -14.59
CA ALA A 40 -11.71 18.86 -13.47
C ALA A 40 -10.58 19.89 -13.37
N ARG A 41 -9.96 20.20 -14.52
CA ARG A 41 -8.75 21.04 -14.58
C ARG A 41 -9.05 22.55 -14.59
N SER A 42 -10.25 22.95 -14.99
CA SER A 42 -10.64 24.36 -15.11
C SER A 42 -11.57 24.84 -13.99
N SER A 43 -12.30 23.94 -13.32
CA SER A 43 -13.35 24.30 -12.37
C SER A 43 -12.83 24.46 -10.93
N ARG A 44 -12.49 25.69 -10.56
CA ARG A 44 -12.14 26.03 -9.16
C ARG A 44 -13.29 25.83 -8.18
N LYS A 45 -14.53 26.13 -8.58
CA LYS A 45 -15.70 26.04 -7.71
C LYS A 45 -16.03 24.59 -7.30
N ARG A 46 -15.95 23.64 -8.25
CA ARG A 46 -16.39 22.25 -8.04
C ARG A 46 -15.30 21.33 -7.54
N PHE A 47 -14.04 21.62 -7.89
CA PHE A 47 -12.93 20.73 -7.59
C PHE A 47 -11.80 21.47 -6.88
N GLY A 48 -11.39 22.66 -7.32
CA GLY A 48 -10.49 23.52 -6.53
C GLY A 48 -9.18 22.85 -6.06
N GLY A 49 -8.66 21.89 -6.82
CA GLY A 49 -7.49 21.09 -6.44
C GLY A 49 -7.78 19.88 -5.55
N ALA A 50 -9.04 19.53 -5.30
CA ALA A 50 -9.45 18.36 -4.50
C ALA A 50 -9.27 17.01 -5.20
N LEU A 51 -8.89 17.00 -6.48
CA LEU A 51 -8.70 15.77 -7.26
C LEU A 51 -7.21 15.42 -7.41
N GLU A 52 -6.34 16.06 -6.63
CA GLU A 52 -4.94 15.65 -6.59
C GLU A 52 -4.81 14.32 -5.82
N PRO A 53 -3.84 13.47 -6.21
CA PRO A 53 -3.58 12.24 -5.47
C PRO A 53 -3.34 12.49 -3.98
N PHE A 54 -3.66 11.46 -3.20
CA PHE A 54 -3.45 11.34 -1.76
C PHE A 54 -4.44 12.15 -0.92
N GLN A 55 -5.31 12.96 -1.51
CA GLN A 55 -6.29 13.73 -0.75
C GLN A 55 -7.45 12.85 -0.26
N ARG A 56 -7.89 13.07 0.98
CA ARG A 56 -9.21 12.62 1.45
C ARG A 56 -10.23 13.69 1.13
N VAL A 57 -11.33 13.30 0.49
CA VAL A 57 -12.36 14.20 -0.01
C VAL A 57 -13.75 13.72 0.34
N GLU A 58 -14.65 14.68 0.52
CA GLU A 58 -16.07 14.46 0.35
C GLU A 58 -16.43 14.72 -1.10
N ALA A 59 -16.97 13.71 -1.79
CA ALA A 59 -17.27 13.74 -3.20
C ALA A 59 -18.76 13.53 -3.46
N LEU A 60 -19.33 14.33 -4.36
CA LEU A 60 -20.67 14.12 -4.89
C LEU A 60 -20.57 13.30 -6.18
N VAL A 61 -20.91 12.02 -6.10
CA VAL A 61 -20.82 11.05 -7.21
C VAL A 61 -22.19 10.56 -7.62
N ALA A 62 -22.37 10.22 -8.90
CA ALA A 62 -23.62 9.66 -9.39
C ALA A 62 -23.37 8.49 -10.34
N GLU A 63 -24.06 7.37 -10.08
CA GLU A 63 -24.03 6.17 -10.91
C GLU A 63 -24.63 6.45 -12.27
N ARG A 64 -23.99 5.98 -13.34
CA ARG A 64 -24.52 6.02 -14.70
C ARG A 64 -25.00 4.63 -15.06
N GLU A 65 -26.29 4.49 -15.33
CA GLU A 65 -26.91 3.21 -15.63
C GLU A 65 -26.21 2.52 -16.81
N GLY A 66 -25.84 1.25 -16.63
CA GLY A 66 -25.11 0.47 -17.63
C GLY A 66 -23.66 0.89 -17.87
N GLN A 67 -23.05 1.72 -17.01
CA GLN A 67 -21.66 2.18 -17.18
C GLN A 67 -20.83 1.95 -15.92
N GLU A 68 -19.59 1.50 -16.11
CA GLU A 68 -18.61 1.36 -15.02
C GLU A 68 -18.11 2.71 -14.50
N LEU A 69 -18.17 3.75 -15.34
CA LEU A 69 -17.65 5.08 -15.04
C LEU A 69 -18.73 5.98 -14.44
N TRP A 70 -18.52 6.38 -13.19
CA TRP A 70 -19.40 7.27 -12.46
C TRP A 70 -19.27 8.71 -12.95
N ALA A 71 -20.25 9.56 -12.65
CA ALA A 71 -20.08 11.02 -12.81
C ALA A 71 -19.61 11.63 -11.48
N LEU A 72 -18.46 12.30 -11.48
CA LEU A 72 -17.99 13.10 -10.36
C LEU A 72 -18.44 14.55 -10.55
N ARG A 73 -19.37 15.01 -9.71
CA ARG A 73 -20.00 16.32 -9.84
C ARG A 73 -19.21 17.41 -9.12
N GLU A 74 -18.83 17.12 -7.87
CA GLU A 74 -18.14 18.03 -6.95
C GLU A 74 -17.25 17.22 -6.02
N ALA A 75 -16.16 17.83 -5.54
CA ALA A 75 -15.32 17.28 -4.48
C ALA A 75 -14.76 18.40 -3.62
N ARG A 76 -14.69 18.16 -2.30
CA ARG A 76 -14.10 19.07 -1.32
C ARG A 76 -13.04 18.33 -0.52
N VAL A 77 -11.87 18.96 -0.37
CA VAL A 77 -10.79 18.43 0.47
C VAL A 77 -11.24 18.39 1.93
N VAL A 78 -11.11 17.22 2.55
CA VAL A 78 -11.23 17.02 4.00
C VAL A 78 -9.83 16.96 4.61
N GLU A 79 -8.91 16.25 3.96
CA GLU A 79 -7.49 16.20 4.33
C GLU A 79 -6.63 16.25 3.05
N GLY A 80 -5.66 17.15 3.03
CA GLY A 80 -4.85 17.44 1.84
C GLY A 80 -3.47 16.79 1.85
N HIS A 81 -2.97 16.40 3.01
CA HIS A 81 -1.61 15.90 3.22
C HIS A 81 -0.53 16.75 2.53
N ALA A 82 -0.58 18.05 2.78
CA ALA A 82 0.24 19.03 2.07
C ALA A 82 1.75 18.75 2.21
N ARG A 83 2.20 18.28 3.38
CA ARG A 83 3.64 18.07 3.64
C ARG A 83 4.22 16.84 2.95
N LEU A 84 3.38 15.98 2.36
CA LEU A 84 3.86 14.94 1.45
C LEU A 84 4.58 15.57 0.26
N ARG A 85 4.10 16.72 -0.23
CA ARG A 85 4.65 17.40 -1.42
C ARG A 85 5.96 18.13 -1.15
N GLU A 86 6.32 18.32 0.11
CA GLU A 86 7.54 19.00 0.54
C GLU A 86 8.79 18.10 0.47
N ASP A 87 8.60 16.78 0.34
CA ASP A 87 9.67 15.79 0.36
C ASP A 87 9.48 14.75 -0.76
N LEU A 88 10.50 14.58 -1.60
CA LEU A 88 10.43 13.70 -2.76
C LEU A 88 10.23 12.23 -2.37
N HIS A 89 10.84 11.77 -1.27
CA HIS A 89 10.70 10.39 -0.81
C HIS A 89 9.30 10.13 -0.24
N ARG A 90 8.71 11.10 0.46
CA ARG A 90 7.30 11.04 0.89
C ARG A 90 6.34 10.96 -0.30
N ILE A 91 6.51 11.79 -1.33
CA ILE A 91 5.68 11.68 -2.55
C ILE A 91 5.83 10.29 -3.17
N ALA A 92 7.06 9.78 -3.29
CA ALA A 92 7.31 8.49 -3.90
C ALA A 92 6.66 7.33 -3.12
N HIS A 93 6.76 7.34 -1.79
CA HIS A 93 6.09 6.38 -0.90
C HIS A 93 4.56 6.47 -0.98
N ALA A 94 4.00 7.68 -0.99
CA ALA A 94 2.56 7.88 -1.15
C ALA A 94 2.05 7.38 -2.51
N GLY A 95 2.81 7.63 -3.59
CA GLY A 95 2.53 7.13 -4.93
C GLY A 95 2.54 5.60 -5.00
N TYR A 96 3.53 4.96 -4.34
CA TYR A 96 3.59 3.51 -4.21
C TYR A 96 2.38 2.95 -3.46
N ALA A 97 2.05 3.55 -2.32
CA ALA A 97 0.91 3.14 -1.53
C ALA A 97 -0.40 3.23 -2.32
N ALA A 98 -0.63 4.35 -3.00
CA ALA A 98 -1.83 4.54 -3.81
C ALA A 98 -1.92 3.54 -4.97
N GLU A 99 -0.80 3.22 -5.65
CA GLU A 99 -0.79 2.20 -6.70
C GLU A 99 -1.03 0.79 -6.16
N LEU A 100 -0.38 0.42 -5.05
CA LEU A 100 -0.56 -0.87 -4.40
C LEU A 100 -2.02 -1.08 -4.00
N ILE A 101 -2.61 -0.12 -3.29
CA ILE A 101 -4.01 -0.19 -2.86
C ILE A 101 -4.96 -0.16 -4.06
N HIS A 102 -4.62 0.60 -5.11
CA HIS A 102 -5.38 0.56 -6.36
C HIS A 102 -5.44 -0.85 -6.96
N ASP A 103 -4.33 -1.57 -6.98
CA ASP A 103 -4.24 -2.91 -7.57
C ASP A 103 -4.84 -4.01 -6.68
N LEU A 104 -4.77 -3.86 -5.36
CA LEU A 104 -5.38 -4.79 -4.40
C LEU A 104 -6.89 -4.61 -4.26
N THR A 105 -7.45 -3.50 -4.75
CA THR A 105 -8.88 -3.21 -4.65
C THR A 105 -9.64 -3.46 -5.95
N ARG A 106 -10.86 -4.00 -5.82
CA ARG A 106 -11.77 -4.24 -6.94
C ARG A 106 -12.93 -3.25 -6.92
N ALA A 107 -13.51 -3.00 -8.10
CA ALA A 107 -14.66 -2.11 -8.20
C ALA A 107 -15.89 -2.76 -7.55
N GLY A 108 -16.63 -1.98 -6.75
CA GLY A 108 -17.86 -2.42 -6.10
C GLY A 108 -17.68 -3.43 -4.95
N GLN A 109 -16.44 -3.68 -4.50
CA GLN A 109 -16.15 -4.52 -3.34
C GLN A 109 -15.65 -3.64 -2.19
N PRO A 110 -16.38 -3.54 -1.06
CA PRO A 110 -15.93 -2.77 0.09
C PRO A 110 -14.51 -3.16 0.52
N ALA A 111 -13.69 -2.16 0.79
CA ALA A 111 -12.27 -2.33 1.09
C ALA A 111 -11.88 -1.40 2.26
N ASP A 112 -12.72 -1.36 3.30
CA ASP A 112 -12.60 -0.40 4.40
C ASP A 112 -11.31 -0.57 5.21
N GLY A 113 -10.81 -1.80 5.33
CA GLY A 113 -9.49 -2.06 5.92
C GLY A 113 -8.35 -1.40 5.13
N LEU A 114 -8.39 -1.49 3.79
CA LEU A 114 -7.42 -0.84 2.90
C LEU A 114 -7.59 0.67 2.87
N PHE A 115 -8.82 1.18 3.01
CA PHE A 115 -9.08 2.61 3.20
C PHE A 115 -8.41 3.13 4.46
N ALA A 116 -8.69 2.51 5.60
CA ALA A 116 -8.14 2.92 6.89
C ALA A 116 -6.61 2.81 6.91
N LEU A 117 -6.06 1.74 6.33
CA LEU A 117 -4.62 1.55 6.21
C LEU A 117 -3.96 2.65 5.36
N LEU A 118 -4.53 3.00 4.21
CA LEU A 118 -3.96 4.05 3.36
C LEU A 118 -4.04 5.42 4.04
N GLU A 119 -5.17 5.73 4.68
CA GLU A 119 -5.32 6.96 5.45
C GLU A 119 -4.27 7.08 6.57
N GLU A 120 -4.13 6.04 7.39
CA GLU A 120 -3.13 6.02 8.47
C GLU A 120 -1.70 6.13 7.92
N PHE A 121 -1.40 5.42 6.83
CA PHE A 121 -0.09 5.47 6.19
C PHE A 121 0.26 6.88 5.71
N LEU A 122 -0.66 7.56 5.03
CA LEU A 122 -0.44 8.92 4.53
C LEU A 122 -0.25 9.91 5.69
N THR A 123 -1.07 9.82 6.75
CA THR A 123 -0.92 10.66 7.95
C THR A 123 0.44 10.46 8.63
N ARG A 124 0.88 9.21 8.83
CA ARG A 124 2.18 8.91 9.44
C ARG A 124 3.34 9.34 8.56
N LEU A 125 3.23 9.13 7.25
CA LEU A 125 4.25 9.54 6.28
C LEU A 125 4.41 11.07 6.23
N GLU A 126 3.30 11.80 6.35
CA GLU A 126 3.32 13.27 6.43
C GLU A 126 4.02 13.78 7.69
N ALA A 127 3.83 13.10 8.83
CA ALA A 127 4.45 13.45 10.10
C ALA A 127 5.91 12.98 10.23
N GLY A 128 6.30 11.92 9.51
CA GLY A 128 7.57 11.22 9.67
C GLY A 128 8.44 11.19 8.41
N ALA A 129 9.43 10.29 8.41
CA ALA A 129 10.30 10.04 7.27
C ALA A 129 9.76 8.90 6.39
N ALA A 130 10.07 8.93 5.09
CA ALA A 130 9.89 7.77 4.23
C ALA A 130 10.94 6.72 4.58
N THR A 131 10.54 5.56 5.10
CA THR A 131 11.45 4.48 5.52
C THR A 131 11.02 3.14 4.96
N SER A 132 11.99 2.26 4.73
CA SER A 132 11.79 0.87 4.31
C SER A 132 10.86 0.16 5.29
N ALA A 133 11.02 0.39 6.61
CA ALA A 133 10.13 -0.15 7.62
C ALA A 133 8.65 0.23 7.40
N ARG A 134 8.34 1.51 7.13
CA ARG A 134 6.97 1.96 6.88
C ARG A 134 6.41 1.32 5.60
N LEU A 135 7.24 1.19 4.57
CA LEU A 135 6.84 0.59 3.30
C LEU A 135 6.55 -0.91 3.45
N ARG A 136 7.41 -1.67 4.16
CA ARG A 136 7.19 -3.10 4.44
C ARG A 136 5.95 -3.31 5.32
N ALA A 137 5.71 -2.42 6.29
CA ALA A 137 4.51 -2.49 7.14
C ALA A 137 3.23 -2.30 6.29
N LEU A 138 3.20 -1.26 5.45
CA LEU A 138 2.10 -1.02 4.53
C LEU A 138 1.80 -2.24 3.66
N GLU A 139 2.82 -2.82 3.03
CA GLU A 139 2.61 -3.96 2.13
C GLU A 139 2.10 -5.21 2.84
N LEU A 140 2.65 -5.54 4.01
CA LEU A 140 2.19 -6.70 4.78
C LEU A 140 0.73 -6.54 5.19
N LEU A 141 0.38 -5.37 5.72
CA LEU A 141 -0.97 -5.07 6.17
C LEU A 141 -1.95 -4.98 5.00
N ALA A 142 -1.51 -4.48 3.85
CA ALA A 142 -2.32 -4.43 2.64
C ALA A 142 -2.57 -5.82 2.06
N LEU A 143 -1.54 -6.67 2.01
CA LEU A 143 -1.66 -8.08 1.63
C LEU A 143 -2.62 -8.82 2.59
N GLU A 144 -2.48 -8.61 3.89
CA GLU A 144 -3.36 -9.22 4.90
C GLU A 144 -4.81 -8.77 4.74
N ALA A 145 -5.05 -7.47 4.60
CA ALA A 145 -6.39 -6.92 4.36
C ALA A 145 -7.00 -7.39 3.02
N ALA A 146 -6.16 -7.77 2.05
CA ALA A 146 -6.58 -8.37 0.77
C ALA A 146 -6.70 -9.91 0.80
N GLY A 147 -6.39 -10.56 1.93
CA GLY A 147 -6.47 -12.02 2.09
C GLY A 147 -5.26 -12.79 1.56
N PHE A 148 -4.13 -12.12 1.34
CA PHE A 148 -2.88 -12.67 0.81
C PHE A 148 -1.73 -12.58 1.83
N ALA A 149 -1.99 -12.72 3.13
CA ALA A 149 -0.93 -12.63 4.13
C ALA A 149 0.14 -13.72 3.92
N PRO A 150 1.43 -13.37 3.83
CA PRO A 150 2.48 -14.37 3.72
C PRO A 150 2.68 -15.13 5.03
N GLU A 151 2.89 -16.45 4.94
CA GLU A 151 3.30 -17.26 6.08
C GLU A 151 4.79 -16.98 6.43
N LEU A 152 5.07 -16.73 7.71
CA LEU A 152 6.39 -16.30 8.20
C LEU A 152 6.93 -17.18 9.34
N SER A 153 6.21 -18.21 9.77
CA SER A 153 6.50 -19.04 10.94
C SER A 153 6.58 -20.53 10.56
N ALA A 154 5.58 -21.03 9.86
CA ALA A 154 5.52 -22.43 9.40
C ALA A 154 5.87 -22.56 7.92
N CYS A 155 6.22 -23.77 7.48
CA CYS A 155 6.48 -24.04 6.08
C CYS A 155 5.17 -23.96 5.30
N ALA A 156 5.08 -23.06 4.35
CA ALA A 156 3.86 -22.84 3.58
C ALA A 156 3.48 -24.03 2.67
N ARG A 157 4.39 -24.98 2.45
CA ARG A 157 4.13 -26.21 1.66
C ARG A 157 3.68 -27.41 2.49
N CYS A 158 4.34 -27.68 3.62
CA CYS A 158 4.11 -28.91 4.40
C CYS A 158 3.65 -28.67 5.85
N GLY A 159 3.54 -27.41 6.28
CA GLY A 159 3.11 -27.04 7.62
C GLY A 159 4.13 -27.28 8.74
N SER A 160 5.31 -27.84 8.44
CA SER A 160 6.34 -28.06 9.46
C SER A 160 6.86 -26.74 10.03
N GLU A 161 7.28 -26.74 11.29
CA GLU A 161 7.95 -25.58 11.87
C GLU A 161 9.20 -25.20 11.07
N VAL A 162 9.37 -23.91 10.77
CA VAL A 162 10.60 -23.38 10.17
C VAL A 162 11.38 -22.70 11.27
N PRO A 163 12.53 -23.27 11.70
CA PRO A 163 13.35 -22.72 12.79
C PRO A 163 13.60 -21.24 12.63
N GLN A 164 13.73 -20.53 13.75
CA GLN A 164 14.11 -19.11 13.70
C GLN A 164 15.46 -18.95 13.00
N GLY A 165 15.54 -17.99 12.08
CA GLY A 165 16.75 -17.80 11.29
C GLY A 165 16.44 -17.48 9.83
N ARG A 166 17.48 -17.66 9.01
CA ARG A 166 17.38 -17.58 7.55
C ARG A 166 16.43 -18.67 7.06
N ALA A 167 15.55 -18.33 6.12
CA ALA A 167 14.62 -19.29 5.51
C ALA A 167 14.53 -19.07 4.00
N GLY A 168 14.14 -20.12 3.28
CA GLY A 168 13.65 -19.98 1.92
C GLY A 168 12.30 -19.25 1.94
N PHE A 169 12.03 -18.42 0.95
CA PHE A 169 10.75 -17.75 0.76
C PHE A 169 10.26 -17.98 -0.67
N ASP A 170 9.04 -18.46 -0.78
CA ASP A 170 8.47 -18.95 -2.01
C ASP A 170 7.07 -18.35 -2.20
N PRO A 171 6.90 -17.44 -3.16
CA PRO A 171 5.63 -16.83 -3.46
C PRO A 171 4.54 -17.82 -3.85
N ASP A 172 4.87 -18.85 -4.64
CA ASP A 172 3.90 -19.84 -5.08
C ASP A 172 3.43 -20.73 -3.92
N ALA A 173 4.30 -20.93 -2.93
CA ALA A 173 3.94 -21.61 -1.69
C ALA A 173 3.14 -20.74 -0.72
N GLY A 174 3.18 -19.41 -0.86
CA GLY A 174 2.51 -18.48 0.06
C GLY A 174 3.37 -18.00 1.24
N GLY A 175 4.69 -18.21 1.24
CA GLY A 175 5.54 -17.71 2.33
C GLY A 175 6.86 -18.44 2.54
N VAL A 176 7.29 -18.53 3.80
CA VAL A 176 8.53 -19.23 4.17
C VAL A 176 8.41 -20.73 3.95
N ILE A 177 9.51 -21.36 3.54
CA ILE A 177 9.59 -22.81 3.32
C ILE A 177 10.78 -23.42 4.08
N CYS A 178 10.60 -24.65 4.55
CA CYS A 178 11.65 -25.39 5.25
C CYS A 178 12.72 -25.90 4.28
N GLU A 179 13.90 -26.23 4.79
CA GLU A 179 15.05 -26.68 3.98
C GLU A 179 14.72 -27.84 3.03
N ARG A 180 13.90 -28.80 3.48
CA ARG A 180 13.45 -29.94 2.67
C ARG A 180 12.61 -29.49 1.46
N CYS A 181 11.74 -28.51 1.68
CA CYS A 181 10.89 -27.95 0.63
C CYS A 181 11.67 -26.99 -0.30
N THR A 182 12.72 -26.34 0.21
CA THR A 182 13.60 -25.48 -0.59
C THR A 182 14.31 -26.25 -1.71
N GLN A 183 14.68 -27.51 -1.47
CA GLN A 183 15.36 -28.35 -2.47
C GLN A 183 14.47 -28.72 -3.67
N LEU A 184 13.17 -28.42 -3.62
CA LEU A 184 12.19 -28.78 -4.66
C LEU A 184 11.95 -27.67 -5.69
N GLY A 185 12.60 -26.50 -5.57
CA GLY A 185 12.39 -25.39 -6.50
C GLY A 185 13.29 -24.17 -6.26
N THR A 186 13.03 -23.11 -7.02
CA THR A 186 13.69 -21.80 -6.85
C THR A 186 13.04 -21.02 -5.72
N SER A 187 13.77 -20.81 -4.62
CA SER A 187 13.32 -19.97 -3.50
C SER A 187 14.13 -18.68 -3.41
N LEU A 188 13.48 -17.59 -3.01
CA LEU A 188 14.17 -16.41 -2.50
C LEU A 188 14.74 -16.68 -1.10
N VAL A 189 15.66 -15.83 -0.66
CA VAL A 189 16.23 -15.91 0.69
C VAL A 189 15.66 -14.79 1.54
N LEU A 190 15.10 -15.15 2.69
CA LEU A 190 14.73 -14.21 3.74
C LEU A 190 15.75 -14.33 4.87
N SER A 191 16.44 -13.23 5.19
CA SER A 191 17.41 -13.19 6.28
C SER A 191 16.71 -13.32 7.64
N ARG A 192 17.46 -13.71 8.68
CA ARG A 192 16.93 -13.78 10.05
C ARG A 192 16.32 -12.44 10.49
N GLY A 193 17.05 -11.34 10.24
CA GLY A 193 16.62 -9.99 10.59
C GLY A 193 15.36 -9.60 9.81
N ALA A 194 15.36 -9.79 8.49
CA ALA A 194 14.20 -9.49 7.65
C ALA A 194 12.95 -10.25 8.11
N ARG A 195 13.06 -11.56 8.34
CA ARG A 195 11.95 -12.40 8.82
C ARG A 195 11.40 -11.93 10.17
N ALA A 196 12.29 -11.59 11.10
CA ALA A 196 11.89 -11.07 12.41
C ALA A 196 11.20 -9.71 12.30
N ALA A 197 11.75 -8.79 11.51
CA ALA A 197 11.17 -7.47 11.27
C ALA A 197 9.78 -7.58 10.64
N LEU A 198 9.59 -8.42 9.62
CA LEU A 198 8.26 -8.64 9.01
C LEU A 198 7.24 -9.17 10.00
N ARG A 199 7.62 -10.13 10.86
CA ARG A 199 6.72 -10.66 11.91
C ARG A 199 6.31 -9.56 12.87
N GLN A 200 7.25 -8.70 13.26
CA GLN A 200 7.00 -7.59 14.16
C GLN A 200 6.09 -6.53 13.56
N LEU A 201 6.34 -6.13 12.30
CA LEU A 201 5.50 -5.18 11.57
C LEU A 201 4.07 -5.71 11.41
N ARG A 202 3.91 -7.01 11.13
CA ARG A 202 2.59 -7.65 11.07
C ARG A 202 1.84 -7.55 12.39
N THR A 203 2.51 -7.77 13.52
CA THR A 203 1.86 -7.70 14.84
C THR A 203 1.61 -6.29 15.35
N GLY A 204 2.53 -5.36 15.08
CA GLY A 204 2.48 -4.01 15.65
C GLY A 204 1.99 -2.93 14.68
N GLY A 205 1.56 -3.32 13.49
CA GLY A 205 1.00 -2.44 12.48
C GLY A 205 1.99 -1.37 11.98
N LEU A 206 1.45 -0.27 11.45
CA LEU A 206 2.25 0.86 11.00
C LEU A 206 3.06 1.50 12.14
N SER A 207 2.55 1.48 13.38
CA SER A 207 3.28 2.00 14.55
C SER A 207 4.59 1.28 14.84
N ALA A 208 4.70 -0.01 14.51
CA ALA A 208 5.94 -0.75 14.72
C ALA A 208 7.08 -0.26 13.82
N ALA A 209 6.77 0.40 12.71
CA ALA A 209 7.78 1.03 11.86
C ALA A 209 8.34 2.34 12.45
N ASP A 210 7.57 3.00 13.32
CA ASP A 210 7.98 4.24 14.00
C ASP A 210 8.78 3.94 15.28
N ALA A 211 8.46 2.85 15.96
CA ALA A 211 9.06 2.46 17.23
C ALA A 211 9.33 0.93 17.30
N PRO A 212 10.36 0.43 16.60
CA PRO A 212 10.68 -0.99 16.61
C PRO A 212 11.26 -1.45 17.95
N ALA A 213 10.66 -2.48 18.54
CA ALA A 213 11.27 -3.39 19.51
C ALA A 213 12.33 -4.31 18.85
N SER A 214 13.21 -4.93 19.65
CA SER A 214 14.31 -5.77 19.16
C SER A 214 13.84 -7.02 18.42
N ALA A 215 14.52 -7.31 17.31
CA ALA A 215 14.24 -8.42 16.39
C ALA A 215 14.44 -9.83 16.97
N ASP A 216 14.82 -9.95 18.25
CA ASP A 216 14.94 -11.21 18.99
C ASP A 216 13.77 -11.47 19.96
N GLY A 217 12.77 -10.57 20.00
CA GLY A 217 11.62 -10.70 20.91
C GLY A 217 11.93 -10.34 22.36
N SER A 218 13.13 -9.81 22.65
CA SER A 218 13.57 -9.49 24.02
C SER A 218 12.93 -8.24 24.63
N GLY A 219 12.04 -7.54 23.91
CA GLY A 219 11.46 -6.27 24.35
C GLY A 219 12.48 -5.12 24.50
N ARG A 220 13.75 -5.32 24.12
CA ARG A 220 14.77 -4.27 24.10
C ARG A 220 14.50 -3.28 22.97
N PRO A 221 14.91 -2.01 23.07
CA PRO A 221 14.88 -1.09 21.93
C PRO A 221 15.66 -1.68 20.77
N ALA A 222 15.08 -1.75 19.58
CA ALA A 222 15.86 -2.12 18.40
C ALA A 222 16.95 -1.07 18.16
N ASP A 223 18.11 -1.52 17.68
CA ASP A 223 18.93 -0.62 16.86
C ASP A 223 18.09 -0.24 15.64
N ALA A 224 17.61 1.00 15.60
CA ALA A 224 16.73 1.51 14.56
C ALA A 224 17.35 1.36 13.16
N ARG A 225 18.68 1.47 13.05
CA ARG A 225 19.39 1.27 11.79
C ARG A 225 19.39 -0.19 11.40
N ALA A 226 19.69 -1.10 12.33
CA ALA A 226 19.65 -2.53 12.05
C ALA A 226 18.23 -3.02 11.69
N PHE A 227 17.20 -2.44 12.31
CA PHE A 227 15.80 -2.72 11.98
C PHE A 227 15.44 -2.22 10.58
N GLU A 228 15.86 -1.00 10.24
CA GLU A 228 15.66 -0.43 8.91
C GLU A 228 16.39 -1.25 7.83
N ASP A 229 17.64 -1.64 8.07
CA ASP A 229 18.41 -2.51 7.17
C ASP A 229 17.76 -3.89 7.01
N ALA A 230 17.19 -4.45 8.08
CA ALA A 230 16.43 -5.69 8.04
C ALA A 230 15.14 -5.56 7.21
N CYS A 231 14.42 -4.44 7.33
CA CYS A 231 13.25 -4.15 6.51
C CYS A 231 13.64 -3.99 5.03
N ALA A 232 14.73 -3.29 4.74
CA ALA A 232 15.24 -3.15 3.38
C ALA A 232 15.65 -4.50 2.75
N GLN A 233 16.25 -5.40 3.54
CA GLN A 233 16.54 -6.77 3.08
C GLN A 233 15.26 -7.58 2.75
N ALA A 234 14.12 -7.23 3.34
CA ALA A 234 12.83 -7.86 3.05
C ALA A 234 12.17 -7.36 1.75
N GLN A 235 12.69 -6.29 1.16
CA GLN A 235 12.11 -5.64 -0.03
C GLN A 235 11.91 -6.61 -1.18
N ARG A 236 12.97 -7.35 -1.57
CA ARG A 236 12.92 -8.22 -2.74
C ARG A 236 11.93 -9.39 -2.55
N PRO A 237 11.96 -10.18 -1.46
CA PRO A 237 10.95 -11.21 -1.20
C PRO A 237 9.52 -10.70 -1.27
N LEU A 238 9.21 -9.59 -0.59
CA LEU A 238 7.85 -9.03 -0.60
C LEU A 238 7.45 -8.45 -1.94
N ARG A 239 8.35 -7.80 -2.67
CA ARG A 239 8.05 -7.28 -4.02
C ARG A 239 7.68 -8.41 -4.98
N VAL A 240 8.40 -9.52 -4.96
CA VAL A 240 8.09 -10.68 -5.81
C VAL A 240 6.77 -11.32 -5.36
N PHE A 241 6.51 -11.40 -4.05
CA PHE A 241 5.24 -11.88 -3.50
C PHE A 241 4.04 -11.03 -3.94
N LEU A 242 4.17 -9.71 -3.85
CA LEU A 242 3.17 -8.75 -4.34
C LEU A 242 2.94 -8.93 -5.84
N GLN A 243 4.00 -9.02 -6.63
CA GLN A 243 3.90 -9.23 -8.08
C GLN A 243 3.20 -10.55 -8.42
N HIS A 244 3.44 -11.62 -7.66
CA HIS A 244 2.77 -12.91 -7.84
C HIS A 244 1.24 -12.76 -7.67
N HIS A 245 0.78 -12.05 -6.63
CA HIS A 245 -0.67 -11.88 -6.37
C HIS A 245 -1.34 -10.80 -7.24
N ILE A 246 -0.63 -9.71 -7.56
CA ILE A 246 -1.15 -8.61 -8.39
C ILE A 246 -1.08 -8.96 -9.89
N GLY A 247 -0.17 -9.86 -10.28
CA GLY A 247 0.04 -10.28 -11.67
C GLY A 247 0.85 -9.30 -12.52
N ARG A 248 1.34 -8.19 -11.94
CA ARG A 248 2.22 -7.22 -12.60
C ARG A 248 3.17 -6.56 -11.60
N ALA A 249 4.24 -5.97 -12.12
CA ALA A 249 5.08 -5.08 -11.32
C ALA A 249 4.37 -3.73 -11.09
N LEU A 250 4.59 -3.15 -9.90
CA LEU A 250 4.16 -1.78 -9.58
C LEU A 250 5.09 -0.79 -10.27
N ARG A 251 4.53 0.15 -11.03
CA ARG A 251 5.33 1.14 -11.78
C ARG A 251 6.04 2.12 -10.85
N SER A 252 5.40 2.45 -9.74
CA SER A 252 5.96 3.26 -8.66
C SER A 252 7.21 2.66 -8.02
N SER A 253 7.44 1.35 -8.13
CA SER A 253 8.67 0.72 -7.63
C SER A 253 9.92 1.16 -8.40
N GLU A 254 9.79 1.42 -9.70
CA GLU A 254 10.87 1.98 -10.53
C GLU A 254 11.14 3.43 -10.13
N PHE A 255 10.08 4.21 -9.91
CA PHE A 255 10.20 5.60 -9.47
C PHE A 255 10.88 5.72 -8.10
N LEU A 256 10.49 4.88 -7.12
CA LEU A 256 11.17 4.82 -5.82
C LEU A 256 12.68 4.56 -5.97
N ALA A 257 13.07 3.67 -6.88
CA ALA A 257 14.49 3.36 -7.12
C ALA A 257 15.21 4.53 -7.79
N GLN A 258 14.57 5.17 -8.78
CA GLN A 258 15.12 6.31 -9.51
C GLN A 258 15.43 7.51 -8.60
N VAL A 259 14.58 7.77 -7.60
CA VAL A 259 14.76 8.88 -6.66
C VAL A 259 15.57 8.51 -5.41
N GLY A 260 16.06 7.26 -5.34
CA GLY A 260 16.82 6.78 -4.19
C GLY A 260 16.02 6.78 -2.88
N ALA A 261 14.70 6.59 -2.95
CA ALA A 261 13.87 6.47 -1.76
C ALA A 261 14.18 5.15 -1.03
N PRO A 262 14.16 5.12 0.31
CA PRO A 262 14.28 3.87 1.09
C PRO A 262 13.20 2.86 0.69
N GLN A 263 13.55 1.56 0.57
CA GLN A 263 12.64 0.50 0.11
C GLN A 263 12.80 -0.79 0.91
#